data_AF-A0A2A6CJP3-F1
#
_entry.id   AF-A0A2A6CJP3-F1
#
_cell.length_a   1.000
_cell.length_b   1.000
_cell.length_c   1.000
_cell.angle_alpha   90.00
_cell.angle_beta   90.00
_cell.angle_gamma   90.00
#
_symmetry.space_group_name_H-M   'P 1'
#
loop_
_entity.id
_entity.type
_entity.pdbx_description
1 polymer ?
#
loop_
_entity_poly.entity_id
_entity_poly.type
_entity_poly.pdbx_seq_one_letter_code
_entity_poly.pdbx_strand_id
1 'polypeptide(L)'
;FRSAMRFTLLLLLSMPAVVLAIQCLVGSGTSQDDTAAFSPKDCGAGEQYCYIRDIILFGTHTVDKGCGGDNCKKEGSNGDYECCKGYDFCNSAAGSSLFTVILMAAIASWLKN
;
A
#
# COMPACT_ATOMS: atom_id res chain seq x y z
N PHE A 1 25.58 10.95 33.79
CA PHE A 1 25.10 11.16 32.41
C PHE A 1 25.20 9.94 31.47
N ARG A 2 26.12 8.97 31.64
CA ARG A 2 26.19 7.77 30.77
C ARG A 2 25.11 6.69 30.99
N SER A 3 24.52 6.58 32.19
CA SER A 3 23.47 5.56 32.46
C SER A 3 22.09 5.91 31.91
N ALA A 4 21.74 7.20 31.80
CA ALA A 4 20.42 7.61 31.32
C ALA A 4 20.19 7.20 29.86
N MET A 5 21.23 7.29 29.02
CA MET A 5 21.18 6.98 27.59
C MET A 5 20.97 5.48 27.29
N ARG A 6 21.38 4.59 28.21
CA ARG A 6 21.17 3.14 28.09
C ARG A 6 19.72 2.75 28.42
N PHE A 7 19.08 3.46 29.35
CA PHE A 7 17.69 3.20 29.72
C PHE A 7 16.71 3.65 28.65
N THR A 8 16.96 4.78 27.98
CA THR A 8 16.10 5.26 26.88
C THR A 8 16.11 4.33 25.67
N LEU A 9 17.27 3.72 25.35
CA LEU A 9 17.39 2.79 24.24
C LEU A 9 16.59 1.50 24.48
N LEU A 10 16.62 0.98 25.71
CA LEU A 10 15.87 -0.22 26.10
C LEU A 10 14.35 0.02 26.13
N LEU A 11 13.92 1.23 26.49
CA LEU A 11 12.50 1.63 26.44
C LEU A 11 11.95 1.66 25.00
N LEU A 12 12.72 2.19 24.05
CA LEU A 12 12.36 2.18 22.62
C LEU A 12 12.30 0.76 22.03
N LEU A 13 13.18 -0.14 22.47
CA LEU A 13 13.15 -1.57 22.08
C LEU A 13 12.06 -2.39 22.79
N SER A 14 11.52 -1.89 23.91
CA SER A 14 10.44 -2.56 24.67
C SER A 14 9.04 -2.19 24.21
N MET A 15 8.92 -1.24 23.27
CA MET A 15 7.65 -0.99 22.60
C MET A 15 7.33 -2.26 21.81
N PRO A 16 6.22 -2.97 22.11
CA PRO A 16 5.76 -4.03 21.24
C PRO A 16 5.71 -3.42 19.85
N ALA A 17 6.41 -4.02 18.89
CA ALA A 17 6.34 -3.60 17.49
C ALA A 17 4.86 -3.46 17.18
N VAL A 18 4.38 -2.21 17.15
CA VAL A 18 2.97 -1.95 16.98
C VAL A 18 2.72 -2.54 15.61
N VAL A 19 2.00 -3.67 15.57
CA VAL A 19 1.52 -4.24 14.33
C VAL A 19 0.47 -3.25 13.88
N LEU A 20 0.94 -2.14 13.33
CA LEU A 20 0.11 -1.05 12.83
C LEU A 20 -0.74 -1.70 11.75
N ALA A 21 -2.03 -1.81 12.05
CA ALA A 21 -3.04 -2.07 11.04
C ALA A 21 -2.77 -1.10 9.90
N ILE A 22 -2.46 -1.61 8.71
CA ILE A 22 -2.28 -0.78 7.54
C ILE A 22 -3.66 -0.27 7.10
N GLN A 23 -3.72 0.94 6.54
CA GLN A 23 -4.93 1.43 5.89
C GLN A 23 -4.89 1.11 4.39
N CYS A 24 -5.98 0.59 3.86
CA CYS A 24 -6.14 0.35 2.43
C CYS A 24 -7.39 1.07 1.91
N LEU A 25 -7.41 1.35 0.60
CA LEU A 25 -8.64 1.70 -0.07
C LEU A 25 -9.46 0.44 -0.31
N VAL A 26 -10.74 0.48 0.05
CA VAL A 26 -11.68 -0.63 -0.13
C VAL A 26 -12.90 -0.14 -0.89
N GLY A 27 -13.27 -0.90 -1.92
CA GLY A 27 -14.40 -0.60 -2.78
C GLY A 27 -14.20 -1.13 -4.18
N SER A 28 -15.26 -1.04 -4.98
CA SER A 28 -15.28 -1.44 -6.38
C SER A 28 -15.89 -0.32 -7.21
N GLY A 29 -15.36 -0.12 -8.41
CA GLY A 29 -15.87 0.87 -9.36
C GLY A 29 -15.66 0.44 -10.80
N THR A 30 -16.59 0.79 -11.68
CA THR A 30 -16.39 0.67 -13.12
C THR A 30 -15.51 1.83 -13.59
N SER A 31 -14.64 1.62 -14.58
CA SER A 31 -13.88 2.74 -15.19
C SER A 31 -14.71 3.57 -16.17
N GLN A 32 -15.92 3.09 -16.48
CA GLN A 32 -16.85 3.72 -17.42
C GLN A 32 -17.72 4.80 -16.76
N ASP A 33 -17.85 4.76 -15.44
CA ASP A 33 -18.54 5.76 -14.64
C ASP A 33 -17.55 6.26 -13.60
N ASP A 34 -17.38 7.58 -13.42
CA ASP A 34 -16.57 8.17 -12.33
C ASP A 34 -17.15 7.87 -10.91
N THR A 35 -17.90 6.79 -10.76
CA THR A 35 -18.61 6.33 -9.57
C THR A 35 -17.79 5.38 -8.70
N ALA A 36 -16.50 5.23 -8.98
CA ALA A 36 -15.63 4.39 -8.17
C ALA A 36 -15.54 4.91 -6.72
N ALA A 37 -16.33 4.30 -5.83
CA ALA A 37 -16.42 4.67 -4.42
C ALA A 37 -15.37 3.87 -3.62
N PHE A 38 -14.14 4.37 -3.61
CA PHE A 38 -13.10 3.84 -2.74
C PHE A 38 -13.12 4.54 -1.40
N SER A 39 -13.19 3.76 -0.32
CA SER A 39 -13.18 4.28 1.04
C SER A 39 -11.93 3.81 1.78
N PRO A 40 -11.29 4.67 2.60
CA PRO A 40 -10.20 4.25 3.46
C PRO A 40 -10.72 3.29 4.53
N LYS A 41 -9.98 2.21 4.79
CA LYS A 41 -10.31 1.22 5.83
C LYS A 41 -9.05 0.73 6.52
N ASP A 42 -9.08 0.70 7.86
CA ASP A 42 -8.09 -0.02 8.66
C ASP A 42 -8.21 -1.53 8.41
N CYS A 43 -7.12 -2.16 7.96
CA CYS A 43 -7.06 -3.60 7.82
C CYS A 43 -6.83 -4.27 9.18
N GLY A 44 -7.36 -5.48 9.38
CA GLY A 44 -7.30 -6.18 10.66
C GLY A 44 -5.87 -6.42 11.15
N ALA A 45 -5.72 -6.72 12.44
CA ALA A 45 -4.42 -7.04 13.02
C ALA A 45 -3.77 -8.23 12.30
N GLY A 46 -2.56 -8.03 11.78
CA GLY A 46 -1.81 -9.04 11.00
C GLY A 46 -1.88 -8.85 9.48
N GLU A 47 -2.78 -7.99 8.99
CA GLU A 47 -2.80 -7.59 7.58
C GLU A 47 -1.63 -6.68 7.25
N GLN A 48 -0.90 -7.02 6.20
CA GLN A 48 0.28 -6.27 5.74
C GLN A 48 0.22 -5.91 4.25
N TYR A 49 -0.86 -6.29 3.57
CA TYR A 49 -1.02 -6.08 2.14
C TYR A 49 -2.31 -5.33 1.83
N CYS A 50 -2.27 -4.48 0.80
CA CYS A 50 -3.45 -4.04 0.07
C CYS A 50 -3.45 -4.69 -1.32
N TYR A 51 -4.61 -4.87 -1.93
CA TYR A 51 -4.72 -5.34 -3.31
C TYR A 51 -5.45 -4.35 -4.22
N ILE A 52 -5.18 -4.50 -5.51
CA ILE A 52 -5.96 -4.00 -6.64
C ILE A 52 -6.27 -5.20 -7.54
N ARG A 53 -7.48 -5.29 -8.07
CA ARG A 53 -7.89 -6.30 -9.04
C ARG A 53 -8.62 -5.63 -10.19
N ASP A 54 -8.07 -5.79 -11.40
CA ASP A 54 -8.69 -5.33 -12.63
C ASP A 54 -9.52 -6.46 -13.26
N ILE A 55 -10.82 -6.22 -13.45
CA ILE A 55 -11.77 -7.20 -13.96
C ILE A 55 -12.37 -6.66 -15.26
N ILE A 56 -12.25 -7.40 -16.36
CA ILE A 56 -12.87 -7.06 -17.64
C ILE A 56 -13.94 -8.10 -17.96
N LEU A 57 -15.20 -7.70 -17.88
CA LEU A 57 -16.37 -8.55 -18.14
C LEU A 57 -17.26 -7.87 -19.18
N PHE A 58 -17.52 -8.57 -20.30
CA PHE A 58 -18.38 -8.08 -21.39
C PHE A 58 -18.05 -6.65 -21.86
N GLY A 59 -16.76 -6.29 -21.90
CA GLY A 59 -16.30 -4.95 -22.29
C GLY A 59 -16.39 -3.88 -21.20
N THR A 60 -16.87 -4.23 -20.01
CA THR A 60 -16.85 -3.34 -18.83
C THR A 60 -15.59 -3.61 -18.03
N HIS A 61 -14.80 -2.58 -17.76
CA HIS A 61 -13.64 -2.66 -16.87
C HIS A 61 -14.04 -2.19 -15.46
N THR A 62 -13.81 -3.06 -14.48
CA THR A 62 -14.09 -2.84 -13.06
C THR A 62 -12.80 -2.96 -12.28
N VAL A 63 -12.57 -2.03 -11.36
CA VAL A 63 -11.43 -2.05 -10.43
C VAL A 63 -11.96 -2.36 -9.04
N ASP A 64 -11.50 -3.46 -8.46
CA ASP A 64 -11.78 -3.84 -7.07
C ASP A 64 -10.53 -3.63 -6.21
N LYS A 65 -10.71 -3.09 -5.00
CA LYS A 65 -9.62 -2.79 -4.07
C LYS A 65 -9.98 -3.26 -2.67
N GLY A 66 -8.98 -3.74 -1.93
CA GLY A 66 -9.21 -4.24 -0.58
C GLY A 66 -7.95 -4.48 0.24
N CYS A 67 -8.16 -4.98 1.46
CA CYS A 67 -7.12 -5.56 2.30
C CYS A 67 -6.69 -6.92 1.73
N GLY A 68 -5.41 -7.25 1.83
CA GLY A 68 -4.78 -8.36 1.15
C GLY A 68 -5.29 -9.74 1.56
N GLY A 69 -5.44 -10.01 2.86
CA GLY A 69 -5.92 -11.29 3.39
C GLY A 69 -5.34 -12.50 2.66
N ASP A 70 -6.21 -13.44 2.28
CA ASP A 70 -5.83 -14.62 1.51
C ASP A 70 -5.50 -14.35 0.02
N ASN A 71 -5.87 -13.17 -0.49
CA ASN A 71 -5.64 -12.77 -1.88
C ASN A 71 -4.18 -12.35 -2.13
N CYS A 72 -3.48 -11.89 -1.09
CA CYS A 72 -2.09 -11.42 -1.17
C CYS A 72 -1.14 -12.25 -0.32
N LYS A 73 -0.39 -13.15 -0.95
CA LYS A 73 0.65 -13.96 -0.28
C LYS A 73 2.04 -13.33 -0.34
N LYS A 74 2.26 -12.44 -1.31
CA LYS A 74 3.51 -11.73 -1.56
C LYS A 74 3.23 -10.38 -2.20
N GLU A 75 4.21 -9.50 -2.21
CA GLU A 75 4.16 -8.24 -2.96
C GLU A 75 4.24 -8.51 -4.48
N GLY A 76 3.58 -7.66 -5.26
CA GLY A 76 3.39 -7.80 -6.71
C GLY A 76 2.21 -8.69 -7.09
N SER A 77 2.25 -9.22 -8.31
CA SER A 77 1.15 -10.00 -8.88
C SER A 77 0.93 -11.37 -8.19
N ASN A 78 -0.32 -11.64 -7.86
CA ASN A 78 -0.85 -12.89 -7.30
C ASN A 78 -2.12 -13.33 -8.07
N GLY A 79 -1.95 -13.74 -9.33
CA GLY A 79 -3.07 -14.07 -10.20
C GLY A 79 -3.73 -12.79 -10.71
N ASP A 80 -5.02 -12.63 -10.46
CA ASP A 80 -5.77 -11.42 -10.85
C ASP A 80 -5.50 -10.21 -9.92
N TYR A 81 -4.78 -10.41 -8.82
CA TYR A 81 -4.53 -9.40 -7.80
C TYR A 81 -3.13 -8.81 -7.93
N GLU A 82 -3.03 -7.49 -7.90
CA GLU A 82 -1.78 -6.75 -7.71
C GLU A 82 -1.68 -6.31 -6.25
N CYS A 83 -0.67 -6.81 -5.54
CA CYS A 83 -0.54 -6.63 -4.09
C CYS A 83 0.62 -5.70 -3.76
N CYS A 84 0.40 -4.79 -2.81
CA CYS A 84 1.42 -3.88 -2.30
C CYS A 84 1.49 -3.96 -0.78
N LYS A 85 2.64 -3.60 -0.19
CA LYS A 85 2.90 -3.70 1.25
C LYS A 85 3.70 -2.52 1.77
N GLY A 86 3.57 -2.28 3.08
CA GLY A 86 4.56 -1.52 3.85
C GLY A 86 4.22 -0.06 4.09
N TYR A 87 3.09 0.43 3.58
CA TYR A 87 2.59 1.78 3.82
C TYR A 87 1.09 1.88 3.54
N ASP A 88 0.46 2.88 4.16
CA ASP A 88 -0.97 3.15 4.02
C ASP A 88 -1.32 3.58 2.60
N PHE A 89 -2.48 3.11 2.12
CA PHE A 89 -3.05 3.39 0.81
C PHE A 89 -2.12 3.06 -0.36
N CYS A 90 -1.28 2.03 -0.23
CA CYS A 90 -0.42 1.60 -1.32
C CYS A 90 -1.21 1.20 -2.58
N ASN A 91 -2.49 0.81 -2.41
CA ASN A 91 -3.41 0.52 -3.50
C ASN A 91 -4.15 1.76 -4.05
N SER A 92 -3.69 2.97 -3.73
CA SER A 92 -4.22 4.23 -4.28
C SER A 92 -3.92 4.40 -5.77
N ALA A 93 -2.77 3.91 -6.24
CA ALA A 93 -2.42 3.99 -7.65
C ALA A 93 -3.34 3.08 -8.49
N ALA A 94 -4.32 3.67 -9.16
CA ALA A 94 -4.96 3.02 -10.30
C ALA A 94 -3.93 2.98 -11.43
N GLY A 95 -3.10 1.95 -11.46
CA GLY A 95 -2.09 1.73 -12.49
C GLY A 95 -0.86 2.64 -12.37
N SER A 96 0.30 1.99 -12.27
CA SER A 96 1.60 2.50 -12.74
C SER A 96 2.20 3.73 -12.03
N SER A 97 3.05 3.47 -11.03
CA SER A 97 4.48 3.89 -11.04
C SER A 97 4.88 5.33 -11.45
N LEU A 98 4.02 6.35 -11.38
CA LEU A 98 4.39 7.71 -11.79
C LEU A 98 5.21 8.45 -10.72
N PHE A 99 4.96 8.20 -9.42
CA PHE A 99 5.67 8.88 -8.35
C PHE A 99 7.14 8.45 -8.20
N THR A 100 7.48 7.19 -8.49
CA THR A 100 8.85 6.68 -8.47
C THR A 100 9.71 7.24 -9.59
N VAL A 101 9.13 7.53 -10.76
CA VAL A 101 9.86 8.11 -11.90
C VAL A 101 10.28 9.55 -11.61
N ILE A 102 9.43 10.35 -10.96
CA ILE A 102 9.71 11.77 -10.69
C ILE A 102 10.83 11.92 -9.64
N LEU A 103 10.85 11.06 -8.60
CA LEU A 103 11.88 11.13 -7.56
C LEU A 103 13.26 10.72 -8.10
N MET A 104 13.33 9.69 -8.96
CA MET A 104 14.60 9.24 -9.56
C MET A 104 15.14 10.23 -10.60
N ALA A 105 14.27 10.89 -11.37
CA ALA A 105 14.67 11.92 -12.32
C ALA A 105 15.29 13.15 -11.63
N ALA A 106 14.75 13.55 -10.47
CA ALA A 106 15.29 14.67 -9.70
C ALA A 106 16.70 14.37 -9.15
N ILE A 107 16.97 13.15 -8.68
CA ILE A 107 18.31 12.79 -8.17
C ILE A 107 19.34 12.78 -9.31
N ALA A 108 18.95 12.29 -10.50
CA ALA A 108 19.83 12.28 -11.67
C ALA A 108 20.16 13.68 -12.21
N SER A 109 19.23 14.65 -12.11
CA SER A 109 19.52 16.04 -12.52
C SER A 109 20.46 16.78 -11.56
N TRP A 110 20.48 16.40 -10.28
CA TRP A 110 21.39 16.98 -9.28
C TRP A 110 22.80 16.41 -9.32
N LEU A 111 22.98 15.17 -9.83
CA LEU A 111 24.30 14.56 -10.04
C LEU A 111 25.00 15.03 -11.32
N LYS A 112 24.30 15.80 -12.18
CA LYS A 112 24.82 16.25 -13.48
C LYS A 112 25.23 17.73 -13.49
N ASN A 113 25.25 18.40 -12.32
CA ASN A 113 25.81 19.74 -12.12
C ASN A 113 27.00 19.69 -11.15
#